data_AF-A0A1Q8WE66-F1
#
_entry.id   AF-A0A1Q8WE66-F1
#
_cell.length_a   1.000
_cell.length_b   1.000
_cell.length_c   1.000
_cell.angle_alpha   90.00
_cell.angle_beta   90.00
_cell.angle_gamma   90.00
#
_symmetry.space_group_name_H-M   'P 1'
#
loop_
_entity.id
_entity.type
_entity.pdbx_description
1 polymer ?
#
loop_
_entity_poly.entity_id
_entity_poly.type
_entity_poly.pdbx_seq_one_letter_code
_entity_poly.pdbx_strand_id
1 'polypeptide(L)'
;MSTYKTKSGATLTDDEIERLGEAAERGEYPGTPGEFIVSPGRPRLSDEDLVTIAFKVPRSHRDALDRRAEAQGETRSQFMREALERALA
;
A
#
# COMPACT_ATOMS: atom_id res chain seq x y z
N MET A 1 -38.22 -7.34 -3.92
CA MET A 1 -36.89 -7.98 -3.92
C MET A 1 -36.33 -7.87 -5.32
N SER A 2 -35.52 -6.84 -5.51
CA SER A 2 -34.78 -6.58 -6.74
C SER A 2 -33.56 -7.49 -6.79
N THR A 3 -33.13 -7.82 -8.00
CA THR A 3 -31.88 -8.53 -8.25
C THR A 3 -31.00 -7.68 -9.15
N TYR A 4 -29.71 -7.60 -8.79
CA TYR A 4 -28.72 -6.77 -9.44
C TYR A 4 -27.61 -7.65 -10.00
N LYS A 5 -27.15 -7.36 -11.22
CA LYS A 5 -26.00 -8.05 -11.80
C LYS A 5 -24.77 -7.15 -11.71
N THR A 6 -23.70 -7.68 -11.11
CA THR A 6 -22.41 -7.01 -11.06
C THR A 6 -21.67 -7.16 -12.38
N LYS A 7 -20.65 -6.32 -12.61
CA LYS A 7 -19.76 -6.44 -13.78
C LYS A 7 -18.99 -7.77 -13.82
N SER A 8 -18.78 -8.40 -12.66
CA SER A 8 -18.16 -9.73 -12.56
C SER A 8 -19.13 -10.89 -12.86
N GLY A 9 -20.40 -10.60 -13.16
CA GLY A 9 -21.43 -11.61 -13.45
C GLY A 9 -22.12 -12.18 -12.22
N ALA A 10 -21.76 -11.72 -11.00
CA ALA A 10 -22.46 -12.10 -9.78
C ALA A 10 -23.86 -11.47 -9.75
N THR A 11 -24.82 -12.17 -9.15
CA THR A 11 -26.16 -11.64 -8.89
C THR A 11 -26.27 -11.34 -7.40
N LEU A 12 -26.72 -10.13 -7.05
CA LEU A 12 -26.96 -9.69 -5.68
C LEU A 12 -28.45 -9.39 -5.49
N THR A 13 -29.01 -9.79 -4.36
CA THR A 13 -30.36 -9.37 -3.92
C THR A 13 -30.29 -8.14 -3.02
N ASP A 14 -31.45 -7.50 -2.80
CA ASP A 14 -31.59 -6.43 -1.79
C ASP A 14 -31.06 -6.88 -0.40
N ASP A 15 -31.47 -8.06 0.05
CA ASP A 15 -31.07 -8.60 1.36
C ASP A 15 -29.57 -8.87 1.46
N GLU A 16 -28.95 -9.28 0.34
CA GLU A 16 -27.51 -9.48 0.27
C GLU A 16 -26.74 -8.17 0.33
N ILE A 17 -27.27 -7.11 -0.28
CA ILE A 17 -26.68 -5.77 -0.21
C ILE A 17 -26.73 -5.24 1.23
N GLU A 18 -27.87 -5.38 1.91
CA GLU A 18 -28.02 -4.93 3.30
C GLU A 18 -27.05 -5.67 4.23
N ARG A 19 -27.00 -7.01 4.12
CA ARG A 19 -26.08 -7.84 4.90
C ARG A 19 -24.61 -7.45 4.68
N LEU A 20 -24.23 -7.15 3.44
CA LEU A 20 -22.87 -6.70 3.10
C LEU A 20 -22.58 -5.30 3.67
N GLY A 21 -23.58 -4.42 3.71
CA GLY A 21 -23.50 -3.11 4.36
C GLY A 21 -23.22 -3.23 5.86
N GLU A 22 -24.01 -4.02 6.57
CA GLU A 22 -23.83 -4.25 8.02
C GLU A 22 -22.44 -4.85 8.33
N ALA A 23 -21.95 -5.77 7.50
CA ALA A 23 -20.61 -6.34 7.64
C ALA A 23 -19.52 -5.27 7.45
N ALA A 24 -19.66 -4.43 6.42
CA ALA A 24 -18.71 -3.36 6.13
C ALA A 24 -18.65 -2.32 7.27
N GLU A 25 -19.77 -2.00 7.90
CA GLU A 25 -19.82 -1.10 9.07
C GLU A 25 -19.05 -1.66 10.29
N ARG A 26 -18.96 -2.99 10.41
CA ARG A 26 -18.11 -3.68 11.41
C ARG A 26 -16.67 -3.88 10.96
N GLY A 27 -16.32 -3.45 9.75
CA GLY A 27 -14.99 -3.67 9.14
C GLY A 27 -14.78 -5.08 8.60
N GLU A 28 -15.84 -5.87 8.47
CA GLU A 28 -15.83 -7.21 7.90
C GLU A 28 -16.13 -7.13 6.40
N TYR A 29 -15.17 -7.53 5.56
CA TYR A 29 -15.35 -7.54 4.11
C TYR A 29 -15.33 -8.98 3.59
N PRO A 30 -16.48 -9.71 3.67
CA PRO A 30 -16.55 -11.09 3.22
C PRO A 30 -16.46 -11.17 1.69
N GLY A 31 -15.72 -12.18 1.19
CA GLY A 31 -15.58 -12.45 -0.24
C GLY A 31 -14.12 -12.58 -0.67
N THR A 32 -13.91 -12.85 -1.96
CA THR A 32 -12.57 -12.87 -2.56
C THR A 32 -12.19 -11.44 -2.95
N PRO A 33 -11.02 -10.93 -2.51
CA PRO A 33 -10.53 -9.63 -2.97
C PRO A 33 -10.47 -9.58 -4.50
N GLY A 34 -10.98 -8.50 -5.09
CA GLY A 34 -10.82 -8.24 -6.52
C GLY A 34 -9.38 -7.85 -6.88
N GLU A 35 -9.12 -7.58 -8.17
CA GLU A 35 -7.81 -7.10 -8.66
C GLU A 35 -7.35 -5.80 -7.96
N PHE A 36 -8.31 -5.00 -7.46
CA PHE A 36 -8.03 -4.01 -6.42
C PHE A 36 -7.82 -4.70 -5.08
N ILE A 37 -6.55 -4.97 -4.79
CA ILE A 37 -6.08 -5.44 -3.50
C ILE A 37 -6.48 -4.41 -2.44
N VAL A 38 -7.58 -4.63 -1.72
CA VAL A 38 -7.79 -4.01 -0.41
C VAL A 38 -6.86 -4.74 0.56
N SER A 39 -5.56 -4.50 0.42
CA SER A 39 -4.57 -4.90 1.40
C SER A 39 -4.91 -4.14 2.68
N PRO A 40 -4.70 -4.70 3.88
CA PRO A 40 -4.55 -3.87 5.06
C PRO A 40 -3.61 -2.73 4.68
N GLY A 41 -4.03 -1.48 4.93
CA GLY A 41 -3.28 -0.30 4.51
C GLY A 41 -1.81 -0.47 4.87
N ARG A 42 -0.90 -0.03 3.99
CA ARG A 42 0.55 -0.20 4.21
C ARG A 42 0.88 0.23 5.66
N PRO A 43 1.49 -0.64 6.48
CA PRO A 43 1.82 -0.31 7.85
C PRO A 43 2.56 1.03 7.95
N ARG A 44 2.30 1.79 9.01
CA ARG A 44 3.02 3.03 9.27
C ARG A 44 4.51 2.73 9.36
N LEU A 45 5.31 3.57 8.71
CA LEU A 45 6.77 3.41 8.68
C LEU A 45 7.42 3.85 10.01
N SER A 46 6.81 4.80 10.71
CA SER A 46 7.23 5.31 12.02
C SER A 46 6.00 5.73 12.83
N ASP A 47 6.14 5.71 14.15
CA ASP A 47 5.16 6.28 15.09
C ASP A 47 5.22 7.81 15.12
N GLU A 48 6.40 8.38 14.84
CA GLU A 48 6.63 9.83 14.72
C GLU A 48 6.26 10.38 13.33
N ASP A 49 6.07 11.70 13.26
CA ASP A 49 5.79 12.41 12.01
C ASP A 49 6.97 12.34 11.04
N LEU A 50 6.67 11.96 9.80
CA LEU A 50 7.68 11.87 8.73
C LEU A 50 7.81 13.20 8.00
N VAL A 51 9.03 13.72 7.94
CA VAL A 51 9.37 14.92 7.14
C VAL A 51 10.12 14.55 5.87
N THR A 52 9.95 15.33 4.81
CA THR A 52 10.66 15.14 3.54
C THR A 52 11.89 16.03 3.46
N ILE A 53 13.06 15.43 3.24
CA ILE A 53 14.30 16.16 2.92
C ILE A 53 14.53 16.05 1.41
N ALA A 54 14.46 17.18 0.69
CA ALA A 54 14.71 17.23 -0.74
C ALA A 54 16.00 17.99 -1.05
N PHE A 55 16.93 17.35 -1.76
CA PHE A 55 18.14 17.99 -2.27
C PHE A 55 18.47 17.45 -3.66
N LYS A 56 19.20 18.26 -4.44
CA LYS A 56 19.61 17.89 -5.79
C LYS A 56 20.93 17.14 -5.74
N VAL A 57 21.03 16.08 -6.53
CA VAL A 57 22.26 15.31 -6.75
C VAL A 57 22.53 15.19 -8.24
N PRO A 58 23.79 15.01 -8.66
CA PRO A 58 24.08 14.62 -10.03
C PRO A 58 23.37 13.31 -10.39
N ARG A 59 22.92 13.18 -11.64
CA ARG A 59 22.22 11.98 -12.11
C ARG A 59 23.04 10.70 -11.88
N SER A 60 24.36 10.76 -12.05
CA SER A 60 25.28 9.65 -11.80
C SER A 60 25.23 9.14 -10.36
N HIS A 61 24.98 10.01 -9.39
CA HIS A 61 24.90 9.65 -7.97
C HIS A 61 23.58 8.94 -7.67
N ARG A 62 22.46 9.45 -8.20
CA ARG A 62 21.16 8.76 -8.11
C ARG A 62 21.25 7.36 -8.72
N ASP A 63 21.85 7.25 -9.91
CA ASP A 63 21.96 5.96 -10.60
C ASP A 63 22.88 4.99 -9.83
N ALA A 64 23.90 5.50 -9.12
CA ALA A 64 24.73 4.69 -8.22
C ALA A 64 23.98 4.23 -6.97
N LEU A 65 23.11 5.07 -6.39
CA LEU A 65 22.23 4.70 -5.29
C LEU A 65 21.26 3.59 -5.71
N ASP A 66 20.61 3.74 -6.87
CA ASP A 66 19.67 2.75 -7.40
C ASP A 66 20.33 1.38 -7.57
N ARG A 67 21.49 1.32 -8.24
CA ARG A 67 22.26 0.06 -8.40
C ARG A 67 22.64 -0.57 -7.06
N ARG A 68 22.99 0.23 -6.06
CA ARG A 68 23.42 -0.28 -4.75
C ARG A 68 22.24 -0.80 -3.92
N ALA A 69 21.08 -0.16 -4.04
CA ALA A 69 19.84 -0.65 -3.43
C ALA A 69 19.39 -1.96 -4.10
N GLU A 70 19.38 -2.02 -5.43
CA GLU A 70 19.06 -3.22 -6.21
C GLU A 70 19.97 -4.40 -5.86
N ALA A 71 21.28 -4.16 -5.73
CA ALA A 71 22.25 -5.20 -5.34
C ALA A 71 22.00 -5.79 -3.95
N GLN A 72 21.27 -5.07 -3.08
CA GLN A 72 20.89 -5.52 -1.73
C GLN A 72 19.44 -6.02 -1.68
N GLY A 73 18.72 -6.05 -2.80
CA GLY A 73 17.30 -6.44 -2.83
C GLY A 73 16.37 -5.42 -2.18
N GLU A 74 16.81 -4.16 -2.07
CA GLU A 74 16.09 -3.09 -1.39
C GLU A 74 15.65 -1.98 -2.34
N THR A 75 14.66 -1.20 -1.89
CA THR A 75 14.30 0.04 -2.57
C THR A 75 15.31 1.14 -2.24
N ARG A 76 15.46 2.13 -3.15
CA ARG A 76 16.27 3.34 -2.90
C ARG A 76 15.96 4.00 -1.55
N SER A 77 14.68 4.06 -1.18
CA SER A 77 14.28 4.71 0.08
C SER A 77 14.69 3.92 1.32
N GLN A 78 14.73 2.58 1.25
CA GLN A 78 15.27 1.76 2.34
C GLN A 78 16.77 2.01 2.48
N PHE A 79 17.51 1.89 1.37
CA PHE A 79 18.95 2.14 1.36
C PHE A 79 19.29 3.54 1.93
N MET A 80 18.56 4.58 1.53
CA MET A 80 18.78 5.94 2.01
C MET A 80 18.44 6.10 3.50
N ARG A 81 17.42 5.41 4.02
CA ARG A 81 17.10 5.43 5.46
C ARG A 81 18.22 4.77 6.27
N GLU A 82 18.71 3.61 5.86
CA GLU A 82 19.83 2.97 6.54
C GLU A 82 21.13 3.77 6.45
N ALA A 83 21.37 4.44 5.32
CA ALA A 83 22.53 5.32 5.18
C ALA A 83 22.45 6.51 6.14
N LEU A 84 21.25 7.06 6.33
CA LEU A 84 20.99 8.11 7.31
C LEU A 84 21.21 7.60 8.74
N GLU A 85 20.63 6.46 9.11
CA GLU A 85 20.80 5.85 10.44
C GLU A 85 22.27 5.57 10.74
N ARG A 86 23.02 5.01 9.78
CA ARG A 86 24.47 4.78 9.90
C ARG A 86 25.28 6.06 10.08
N ALA A 87 24.84 7.18 9.52
CA ALA A 87 25.53 8.46 9.65
C ALA A 87 25.20 9.19 10.97
N LEU A 88 24.09 8.84 11.62
CA LEU A 88 23.63 9.42 12.88
C LEU A 88 24.01 8.59 14.12
N ALA A 89 24.46 7.34 13.92
CA ALA A 89 24.97 6.45 14.97
C ALA A 89 26.37 6.85 15.46
#